data_AF-A0A7C3HUX6-F1
#
_entry.id   AF-A0A7C3HUX6-F1
#
_cell.length_a   1.000
_cell.length_b   1.000
_cell.length_c   1.000
_cell.angle_alpha   90.00
_cell.angle_beta   90.00
_cell.angle_gamma   90.00
#
_symmetry.space_group_name_H-M   'P 1'
#
loop_
_entity.id
_entity.type
_entity.pdbx_description
1 polymer ?
#
loop_
_entity_poly.entity_id
_entity_poly.type
_entity_poly.pdbx_seq_one_letter_code
_entity_poly.pdbx_strand_id
1 'polypeptide(L)'
;MRLTSYHAARRPAPSLLALLVLAGALLCVSRTCHAQPPPDSFRDVPTSHWAYPALEALRARGVVVGYPDGFFRGKRALTRYEMAVAVARALDRLREPSRGPTGPAGAPGAPGPQGPSGETGPPGPPGEPGISLQDLETLRRLAAEFQSDLALIATSVSAAQARLDRLEKALDEARKQVTARPLSEEELKGSTFGEMAEILLSSQRVVPVAAEAAGFRFRYPHLGTALRQAAE
;
A
#
# COMPACT_ATOMS: atom_id res chain seq x y z
N MET A 1 -54.95 -15.85 45.94
CA MET A 1 -53.58 -16.38 46.11
C MET A 1 -53.24 -17.26 44.91
N ARG A 2 -52.43 -16.77 43.98
CA ARG A 2 -51.91 -17.55 42.83
C ARG A 2 -50.45 -17.90 43.13
N LEU A 3 -50.13 -19.19 43.20
CA LEU A 3 -48.76 -19.68 43.36
C LEU A 3 -48.10 -19.75 41.97
N THR A 4 -47.11 -18.90 41.72
CA THR A 4 -46.28 -18.98 40.51
C THR A 4 -45.15 -19.98 40.74
N SER A 5 -45.21 -21.08 40.00
CA SER A 5 -44.18 -22.12 39.88
C SER A 5 -42.91 -21.57 39.19
N TYR A 6 -41.76 -21.70 39.86
CA TYR A 6 -40.44 -21.33 39.35
C TYR A 6 -39.87 -22.48 38.49
N HIS A 7 -39.86 -22.31 37.17
CA HIS A 7 -39.29 -23.26 36.21
C HIS A 7 -37.78 -22.97 36.09
N ALA A 8 -36.94 -23.75 36.76
CA ALA A 8 -35.48 -23.64 36.65
C ALA A 8 -35.01 -24.16 35.27
N ALA A 9 -34.57 -23.24 34.41
CA ALA A 9 -34.04 -23.53 33.09
C ALA A 9 -32.64 -24.16 33.19
N ARG A 10 -32.50 -25.43 32.81
CA ARG A 10 -31.19 -26.08 32.62
C ARG A 10 -30.58 -25.56 31.31
N ARG A 11 -29.51 -24.77 31.40
CA ARG A 11 -28.70 -24.40 30.22
C ARG A 11 -27.81 -25.60 29.82
N PRO A 12 -27.74 -26.00 28.54
CA PRO A 12 -26.83 -27.06 28.11
C PRO A 12 -25.38 -26.56 28.16
N ALA A 13 -24.47 -27.38 28.71
CA ALA A 13 -23.05 -27.07 28.79
C ALA A 13 -22.39 -27.04 27.39
N PRO A 14 -21.44 -26.13 27.12
CA PRO A 14 -20.75 -26.07 25.84
C PRO A 14 -19.85 -27.31 25.63
N SER A 15 -19.94 -27.92 24.46
CA SER A 15 -19.25 -29.16 24.10
C SER A 15 -17.73 -28.95 23.90
N LEU A 16 -16.93 -29.89 24.39
CA LEU A 16 -15.44 -29.89 24.35
C LEU A 16 -14.86 -29.65 22.94
N LEU A 17 -15.59 -29.99 21.88
CA LEU A 17 -15.23 -29.71 20.49
C LEU A 17 -15.19 -28.21 20.16
N ALA A 18 -16.09 -27.41 20.75
CA ALA A 18 -16.12 -25.96 20.53
C ALA A 18 -14.91 -25.25 21.19
N LEU A 19 -14.41 -25.80 22.29
CA LEU A 19 -13.21 -25.29 22.99
C LEU A 19 -11.91 -25.61 22.23
N LEU A 20 -11.83 -26.77 21.57
CA LEU A 20 -10.66 -27.16 20.77
C LEU A 20 -10.53 -26.38 19.46
N VAL A 21 -11.65 -26.06 18.79
CA VAL A 21 -11.64 -25.24 17.56
C VAL A 21 -11.24 -23.79 17.87
N LEU A 22 -11.65 -23.25 19.02
CA LEU A 22 -11.25 -21.92 19.46
C LEU A 22 -9.75 -21.85 19.84
N ALA A 23 -9.22 -22.92 20.46
CA ALA A 23 -7.79 -23.02 20.78
C ALA A 23 -6.91 -23.15 19.52
N GLY A 24 -7.36 -23.88 18.50
CA GLY A 24 -6.65 -24.02 17.22
C GLY A 24 -6.62 -22.72 16.40
N ALA A 25 -7.70 -21.92 16.44
CA ALA A 25 -7.75 -20.62 15.78
C ALA A 25 -6.84 -19.56 16.43
N LEU A 26 -6.59 -19.66 17.74
CA LEU A 26 -5.64 -18.79 18.45
C LEU A 26 -4.17 -19.07 18.11
N LEU A 27 -3.82 -20.30 17.71
CA LEU A 27 -2.45 -20.69 17.34
C LEU A 27 -2.05 -20.23 15.92
N CYS A 28 -3.00 -19.89 15.05
CA CYS A 28 -2.71 -19.41 13.69
C CYS A 28 -2.46 -17.90 13.59
N VAL A 29 -2.83 -17.11 14.61
CA VAL A 29 -2.63 -15.64 14.62
C VAL A 29 -1.21 -15.25 15.07
N SER A 30 -0.44 -16.18 15.64
CA SER A 30 0.89 -15.92 16.21
C SER A 30 2.06 -16.11 15.25
N ARG A 31 1.84 -16.12 13.92
CA ARG A 31 2.95 -15.85 12.98
C ARG A 31 3.32 -14.39 13.13
N THR A 32 4.16 -14.14 14.13
CA THR A 32 4.96 -12.94 14.31
C THR A 32 5.35 -12.40 12.95
N CYS A 33 4.81 -11.23 12.60
CA CYS A 33 5.47 -10.29 11.74
C CYS A 33 6.80 -9.93 12.43
N HIS A 34 7.78 -10.81 12.28
CA HIS A 34 9.14 -10.51 12.70
C HIS A 34 9.59 -9.42 11.73
N ALA A 35 9.52 -8.17 12.19
CA ALA A 35 10.21 -7.06 11.56
C ALA A 35 11.68 -7.48 11.51
N GLN A 36 12.12 -7.95 10.34
CA GLN A 36 13.51 -8.35 10.16
C GLN A 36 14.36 -7.13 10.49
N PRO A 37 15.39 -7.26 11.35
CA PRO A 37 16.33 -6.18 11.57
C PRO A 37 16.89 -5.77 10.20
N PRO A 38 17.03 -4.46 9.93
CA PRO A 38 17.52 -3.99 8.65
C PRO A 38 18.86 -4.70 8.35
N PRO A 39 19.05 -5.26 7.15
CA PRO A 39 20.27 -5.98 6.80
C PRO A 39 21.50 -5.10 7.02
N ASP A 40 22.62 -5.72 7.43
CA ASP A 40 23.87 -5.02 7.80
C ASP A 40 24.44 -4.16 6.67
N SER A 41 24.07 -4.45 5.42
CA SER A 41 24.40 -3.64 4.25
C SER A 41 23.40 -3.92 3.12
N PHE A 42 23.38 -3.03 2.11
CA PHE A 42 22.57 -3.23 0.91
C PHE A 42 23.28 -4.20 -0.05
N ARG A 43 22.55 -5.24 -0.50
CA ARG A 43 23.10 -6.30 -1.35
C ARG A 43 23.62 -5.81 -2.71
N ASP A 44 23.05 -4.72 -3.22
CA ASP A 44 23.38 -4.11 -4.50
C ASP A 44 24.33 -2.90 -4.40
N VAL A 45 24.89 -2.65 -3.22
CA VAL A 45 25.85 -1.56 -2.99
C VAL A 45 27.15 -2.16 -2.47
N PRO A 46 28.11 -2.48 -3.36
CA PRO A 46 29.44 -2.92 -2.97
C PRO A 46 30.16 -1.88 -2.11
N THR A 47 31.08 -2.31 -1.24
CA THR A 47 31.94 -1.43 -0.43
C THR A 47 32.80 -0.47 -1.25
N SER A 48 33.11 -0.82 -2.49
CA SER A 48 33.84 0.02 -3.45
C SER A 48 32.97 1.09 -4.13
N HIS A 49 31.65 1.06 -3.94
CA HIS A 49 30.74 2.02 -4.56
C HIS A 49 30.84 3.37 -3.86
N TRP A 50 30.93 4.47 -4.64
CA TRP A 50 31.07 5.83 -4.10
C TRP A 50 29.98 6.22 -3.08
N ALA A 51 28.76 5.71 -3.25
CA ALA A 51 27.63 5.98 -2.35
C ALA A 51 27.62 5.10 -1.08
N TYR A 52 28.44 4.06 -1.00
CA TYR A 52 28.49 3.13 0.13
C TYR A 52 28.64 3.83 1.50
N PRO A 53 29.64 4.71 1.73
CA PRO A 53 29.81 5.34 3.03
C PRO A 53 28.64 6.23 3.43
N ALA A 54 28.04 6.94 2.47
CA ALA A 54 26.87 7.80 2.72
C ALA A 54 25.63 6.96 3.06
N LEU A 55 25.40 5.88 2.31
CA LEU A 55 24.26 5.00 2.52
C LEU A 55 24.35 4.27 3.86
N GLU A 56 25.53 3.86 4.27
CA GLU A 56 25.74 3.19 5.55
C GLU A 56 25.49 4.14 6.73
N ALA A 57 25.98 5.39 6.65
CA ALA A 57 25.70 6.40 7.66
C ALA A 57 24.20 6.73 7.77
N LEU A 58 23.50 6.82 6.64
CA LEU A 58 22.06 7.09 6.61
C LEU A 58 21.23 5.89 7.09
N ARG A 59 21.67 4.66 6.80
CA ARG A 59 21.06 3.41 7.27
C ARG A 59 21.19 3.28 8.78
N ALA A 60 22.39 3.52 9.32
CA ALA A 60 22.65 3.48 10.77
C ALA A 60 21.78 4.48 11.56
N ARG A 61 21.44 5.61 10.94
CA ARG A 61 20.52 6.63 11.51
C ARG A 61 19.04 6.33 11.24
N GLY A 62 18.73 5.23 10.54
CA GLY A 62 17.37 4.86 10.15
C GLY A 62 16.70 5.84 9.18
N VAL A 63 17.48 6.69 8.50
CA VAL A 63 16.97 7.66 7.51
C VAL A 63 16.62 6.94 6.21
N VAL A 64 17.55 6.13 5.73
CA VAL A 64 17.36 5.27 4.56
C VAL A 64 17.10 3.85 5.03
N VAL A 65 16.00 3.26 4.56
CA VAL A 65 15.66 1.86 4.79
C VAL A 65 15.50 1.24 3.42
N GLY A 66 16.23 0.15 3.18
CA GLY A 66 16.16 -0.60 1.93
C GLY A 66 14.85 -1.36 1.81
N TYR A 67 14.76 -2.12 0.73
CA TYR A 67 13.63 -3.00 0.48
C TYR A 67 13.69 -4.25 1.39
N PRO A 68 12.56 -4.95 1.60
CA PRO A 68 12.52 -6.18 2.41
C PRO A 68 13.42 -7.31 1.89
N ASP A 69 13.80 -7.25 0.61
CA ASP A 69 14.73 -8.17 -0.04
C ASP A 69 16.21 -7.82 0.21
N GLY A 70 16.48 -6.71 0.91
CA GLY A 70 17.80 -6.21 1.26
C GLY A 70 18.50 -5.39 0.19
N PHE A 71 17.78 -4.93 -0.83
CA PHE A 71 18.31 -4.07 -1.89
C PHE A 71 18.04 -2.58 -1.61
N PHE A 72 18.88 -1.69 -2.13
CA PHE A 72 18.68 -0.24 -2.15
C PHE A 72 18.02 0.25 -3.44
N ARG A 73 18.35 -0.39 -4.57
CA ARG A 73 17.86 -0.08 -5.93
C ARG A 73 18.20 1.32 -6.41
N GLY A 74 19.42 1.79 -6.13
CA GLY A 74 19.87 3.17 -6.40
C GLY A 74 19.91 3.60 -7.87
N LYS A 75 19.77 2.67 -8.83
CA LYS A 75 19.71 2.98 -10.27
C LYS A 75 18.31 3.37 -10.76
N ARG A 76 17.28 3.14 -9.95
CA ARG A 76 15.89 3.48 -10.28
C ARG A 76 15.60 4.92 -9.85
N ALA A 77 14.75 5.61 -10.62
CA ALA A 77 14.20 6.90 -10.20
C ALA A 77 13.51 6.77 -8.83
N LEU A 78 13.82 7.70 -7.93
CA LEU A 78 13.19 7.82 -6.63
C LEU A 78 11.78 8.41 -6.79
N THR A 79 10.78 7.77 -6.18
CA THR A 79 9.44 8.35 -6.16
C THR A 79 9.36 9.52 -5.18
N ARG A 80 8.43 10.45 -5.42
CA ARG A 80 8.19 11.56 -4.46
C ARG A 80 7.85 11.06 -3.06
N TYR A 81 7.15 9.93 -2.95
CA TYR A 81 6.82 9.30 -1.68
C TYR A 81 8.07 8.83 -0.93
N GLU A 82 8.95 8.08 -1.60
CA GLU A 82 10.20 7.60 -0.98
C GLU A 82 11.11 8.76 -0.55
N MET A 83 11.17 9.82 -1.36
CA MET A 83 11.88 11.04 -1.00
C MET A 83 11.28 11.70 0.24
N ALA A 84 9.96 11.88 0.28
CA ALA A 84 9.27 12.50 1.42
C ALA A 84 9.48 11.72 2.72
N VAL A 85 9.44 10.38 2.67
CA VAL A 85 9.71 9.53 3.83
C VAL A 85 11.15 9.66 4.32
N ALA A 86 12.13 9.69 3.41
CA ALA A 86 13.53 9.89 3.78
C ALA A 86 13.75 11.27 4.44
N VAL A 87 13.15 12.33 3.88
CA VAL A 87 13.23 13.69 4.45
C VAL A 87 12.55 13.76 5.81
N ALA A 88 11.36 13.18 5.97
CA ALA A 88 10.66 13.15 7.25
C ALA A 88 11.50 12.48 8.33
N ARG A 89 12.07 11.30 8.04
CA ARG A 89 12.98 10.59 8.97
C ARG A 89 14.23 11.39 9.30
N ALA A 90 14.81 12.06 8.31
CA ALA A 90 15.98 12.93 8.52
C ALA A 90 15.64 14.08 9.46
N LEU A 91 14.49 14.74 9.28
CA LEU A 91 14.03 15.83 10.14
C LEU A 91 13.75 15.34 11.57
N ASP A 92 13.18 14.15 11.73
CA ASP A 92 12.96 13.56 13.06
C ASP A 92 14.30 13.34 13.80
N ARG A 93 15.34 12.87 13.09
CA ARG A 93 16.69 12.70 13.67
C ARG A 93 17.36 14.01 14.04
N LEU A 94 17.04 15.10 13.35
CA LEU A 94 17.54 16.43 13.68
C LEU A 94 16.80 17.05 14.87
N ARG A 95 15.57 16.58 15.16
CA ARG A 95 14.73 17.05 16.26
C ARG A 95 14.95 16.27 17.56
N GLU A 96 15.44 15.03 17.47
CA GLU A 96 15.96 14.35 18.65
C GLU A 96 17.14 15.17 19.17
N PRO A 97 17.08 15.75 20.39
CA PRO A 97 18.24 16.37 20.99
C PRO A 97 19.31 15.30 21.00
N SER A 98 20.46 15.62 20.40
CA SER A 98 21.63 14.75 20.41
C SER A 98 21.82 14.27 21.83
N ARG A 99 21.47 13.01 22.11
CA ARG A 99 22.10 12.31 23.22
C ARG A 99 23.55 12.30 22.81
N GLY A 100 24.32 13.23 23.36
CA GLY A 100 25.76 13.23 23.24
C GLY A 100 26.26 11.82 23.55
N PRO A 101 27.40 11.40 23.00
CA PRO A 101 27.94 10.08 23.30
C PRO A 101 27.90 9.86 24.81
N THR A 102 27.34 8.73 25.26
CA THR A 102 27.46 8.29 26.64
C THR A 102 28.92 8.47 27.03
N GLY A 103 29.19 9.30 28.04
CA GLY A 103 30.56 9.50 28.52
C GLY A 103 31.22 8.15 28.74
N PRO A 104 32.54 8.03 28.49
CA PRO A 104 33.22 6.74 28.58
C PRO A 104 32.92 6.10 29.95
N ALA A 105 32.61 4.80 29.93
CA ALA A 105 32.50 4.03 31.16
C ALA A 105 33.74 4.28 32.02
N GLY A 106 33.55 4.50 33.33
CA GLY A 106 34.67 4.71 34.27
C GLY A 106 35.73 3.64 34.10
N ALA A 107 37.01 4.05 34.21
CA ALA A 107 38.14 3.19 33.88
C ALA A 107 38.05 1.81 34.56
N PRO A 108 38.27 0.70 33.83
CA PRO A 108 38.42 -0.61 34.45
C PRO A 108 39.49 -0.56 35.53
N GLY A 109 39.27 -1.28 36.64
CA GLY A 109 40.26 -1.38 37.73
C GLY A 109 41.64 -1.80 37.20
N ALA A 110 42.69 -1.29 37.85
CA ALA A 110 44.07 -1.36 37.38
C ALA A 110 44.47 -2.77 36.86
N PRO A 111 44.96 -2.90 35.62
CA PRO A 111 45.52 -4.16 35.13
C PRO A 111 46.81 -4.52 35.88
N GLY A 112 47.06 -5.82 36.01
CA GLY A 112 48.36 -6.34 36.50
C GLY A 112 49.54 -5.85 35.65
N PRO A 113 50.79 -6.01 36.13
CA PRO A 113 51.96 -5.32 35.58
C PRO A 113 52.13 -5.56 34.07
N GLN A 114 52.20 -4.47 33.32
CA GLN A 114 52.28 -4.44 31.85
C GLN A 114 53.74 -4.52 31.38
N GLY A 115 54.01 -5.31 30.33
CA GLY A 115 55.33 -5.37 29.68
C GLY A 115 55.73 -4.03 29.05
N PRO A 116 56.99 -3.87 28.58
CA PRO A 116 57.50 -2.60 28.08
C PRO A 116 56.62 -2.06 26.94
N SER A 117 56.19 -0.81 27.10
CA SER A 117 55.30 -0.13 26.17
C SER A 117 55.99 0.06 24.82
N GLY A 118 55.34 -0.37 23.73
CA GLY A 118 55.81 -0.08 22.37
C GLY A 118 55.83 1.43 22.09
N GLU A 119 56.65 1.85 21.14
CA GLU A 119 56.79 3.25 20.74
C GLU A 119 55.44 3.84 20.30
N THR A 120 55.09 5.01 20.82
CA THR A 120 53.88 5.75 20.43
C THR A 120 53.95 6.12 18.96
N GLY A 121 52.97 5.68 18.17
CA GLY A 121 52.87 6.05 16.75
C GLY A 121 52.73 7.57 16.54
N PRO A 122 53.00 8.08 15.32
CA PRO A 122 52.91 9.50 15.02
C PRO A 122 51.48 10.03 15.25
N PRO A 123 51.32 11.30 15.70
CA PRO A 123 50.01 11.93 15.82
C PRO A 123 49.23 11.90 14.50
N GLY A 124 47.94 11.61 14.57
CA GLY A 124 47.05 11.68 13.40
C GLY A 124 46.92 13.11 12.85
N PRO A 125 46.51 13.28 11.58
CA PRO A 125 46.30 14.61 10.99
C PRO A 125 45.19 15.36 11.74
N PRO A 126 45.24 16.71 11.79
CA PRO A 126 44.17 17.53 12.35
C PRO A 126 42.83 17.22 11.66
N GLY A 127 41.73 17.18 12.43
CA GLY A 127 40.39 17.02 11.88
C GLY A 127 39.96 18.24 11.06
N GLU A 128 39.14 18.01 10.03
CA GLU A 128 38.58 19.07 9.19
C GLU A 128 37.78 20.10 10.02
N PRO A 129 37.79 21.40 9.65
CA PRO A 129 36.98 22.42 10.30
C PRO A 129 35.49 22.06 10.29
N GLY A 130 34.81 22.24 11.42
CA GLY A 130 33.37 22.04 11.52
C GLY A 130 32.56 23.04 10.68
N ILE A 131 31.28 22.73 10.44
CA ILE A 131 30.33 23.61 9.71
C ILE A 131 30.34 25.01 10.32
N SER A 132 30.52 26.04 9.49
CA SER A 132 30.58 27.42 9.94
C SER A 132 29.20 27.98 10.28
N LEU A 133 29.14 29.03 11.10
CA LEU A 133 27.89 29.75 11.37
C LEU A 133 27.27 30.31 10.08
N GLN A 134 28.09 30.70 9.11
CA GLN A 134 27.65 31.22 7.82
C GLN A 134 26.98 30.14 6.96
N ASP A 135 27.45 28.90 7.04
CA ASP A 135 26.83 27.75 6.37
C ASP A 135 25.45 27.44 6.98
N LEU A 136 25.32 27.53 8.31
CA LEU A 136 24.04 27.35 8.99
C LEU A 136 23.02 28.44 8.63
N GLU A 137 23.48 29.68 8.48
CA GLU A 137 22.66 30.82 8.02
C GLU A 137 22.15 30.57 6.58
N THR A 138 23.03 30.06 5.72
CA THR A 138 22.72 29.73 4.32
C THR A 138 21.68 28.61 4.23
N LEU A 139 21.84 27.56 5.04
CA LEU A 139 20.87 26.47 5.13
C LEU A 139 19.51 26.94 5.67
N ARG A 140 19.50 27.85 6.66
CA ARG A 140 18.25 28.44 7.16
C ARG A 140 17.53 29.25 6.09
N ARG A 141 18.27 30.06 5.34
CA ARG A 141 17.72 30.85 4.24
C ARG A 141 17.13 29.96 3.15
N LEU A 142 17.88 28.93 2.74
CA LEU A 142 17.42 27.96 1.75
C LEU A 142 16.17 27.22 2.23
N ALA A 143 16.13 26.79 3.49
CA ALA A 143 14.95 26.14 4.07
C ALA A 143 13.72 27.05 4.07
N ALA A 144 13.88 28.34 4.34
CA ALA A 144 12.78 29.32 4.29
C ALA A 144 12.25 29.52 2.87
N GLU A 145 13.13 29.53 1.87
CA GLU A 145 12.76 29.63 0.46
C GLU A 145 11.92 28.40 0.03
N PHE A 146 12.39 27.19 0.35
CA PHE A 146 11.66 25.95 0.07
C PHE A 146 10.32 25.84 0.77
N GLN A 147 10.16 26.37 1.99
CA GLN A 147 8.89 26.35 2.71
C GLN A 147 7.77 27.07 1.94
N SER A 148 8.12 28.15 1.23
CA SER A 148 7.18 28.92 0.44
C SER A 148 6.63 28.10 -0.74
N ASP A 149 7.52 27.39 -1.44
CA ASP A 149 7.16 26.51 -2.54
C ASP A 149 6.31 25.31 -2.08
N LEU A 150 6.65 24.74 -0.91
CA LEU A 150 5.88 23.66 -0.33
C LEU A 150 4.44 24.09 0.04
N ALA A 151 4.25 25.33 0.48
CA ALA A 151 2.92 25.87 0.76
C ALA A 151 2.06 26.01 -0.52
N LEU A 152 2.69 26.43 -1.63
CA LEU A 152 2.02 26.48 -2.93
C LEU A 152 1.63 25.09 -3.43
N ILE A 153 2.55 24.12 -3.29
CA ILE A 153 2.28 22.73 -3.65
C ILE A 153 1.13 22.17 -2.80
N ALA A 154 1.14 22.40 -1.48
CA ALA A 154 0.06 21.94 -0.58
C ALA A 154 -1.31 22.49 -1.00
N THR A 155 -1.37 23.76 -1.38
CA THR A 155 -2.58 24.39 -1.90
C THR A 155 -3.07 23.69 -3.17
N SER A 156 -2.17 23.45 -4.14
CA SER A 156 -2.51 22.78 -5.40
C SER A 156 -2.99 21.34 -5.20
N VAL A 157 -2.40 20.60 -4.26
CA VAL A 157 -2.79 19.23 -3.90
C VAL A 157 -4.19 19.22 -3.28
N SER A 158 -4.49 20.15 -2.36
CA SER A 158 -5.83 20.25 -1.77
C SER A 158 -6.90 20.57 -2.83
N ALA A 159 -6.57 21.42 -3.81
CA ALA A 159 -7.47 21.75 -4.90
C ALA A 159 -7.71 20.55 -5.84
N ALA A 160 -6.68 19.74 -6.09
CA ALA A 160 -6.79 18.51 -6.86
C ALA A 160 -7.66 17.46 -6.13
N GLN A 161 -7.46 17.27 -4.82
CA GLN A 161 -8.27 16.40 -3.98
C GLN A 161 -9.75 16.82 -4.00
N ALA A 162 -10.03 18.11 -3.80
CA ALA A 162 -11.40 18.64 -3.86
C ALA A 162 -12.05 18.50 -5.25
N ARG A 163 -11.26 18.39 -6.34
CA ARG A 163 -11.78 18.11 -7.68
C ARG A 163 -12.07 16.62 -7.88
N LEU A 164 -11.24 15.73 -7.32
CA LEU A 164 -11.49 14.28 -7.30
C LEU A 164 -12.76 13.95 -6.52
N ASP A 165 -12.93 14.51 -5.32
CA ASP A 165 -14.14 14.28 -4.50
C ASP A 165 -15.42 14.71 -5.22
N ARG A 166 -15.35 15.81 -5.99
CA ARG A 166 -16.46 16.27 -6.83
C ARG A 166 -16.76 15.33 -7.99
N LEU A 167 -15.71 14.80 -8.63
CA LEU A 167 -15.87 13.83 -9.72
C LEU A 167 -16.45 12.51 -9.22
N GLU A 168 -16.02 12.02 -8.06
CA GLU A 168 -16.56 10.81 -7.45
C GLU A 168 -18.05 10.95 -7.14
N LYS A 169 -18.45 12.07 -6.53
CA LYS A 169 -19.87 12.37 -6.30
C LYS A 169 -20.68 12.48 -7.60
N ALA A 170 -20.12 13.11 -8.63
CA ALA A 170 -20.78 13.24 -9.92
C ALA A 170 -20.92 11.86 -10.61
N LEU A 171 -19.92 10.98 -10.47
CA LEU A 171 -19.96 9.62 -11.00
C LEU A 171 -21.00 8.77 -10.28
N ASP A 172 -21.09 8.86 -8.95
CA ASP A 172 -22.11 8.16 -8.16
C ASP A 172 -23.53 8.61 -8.52
N GLU A 173 -23.72 9.91 -8.72
CA GLU A 173 -24.99 10.47 -9.14
C GLU A 173 -25.36 10.03 -10.56
N ALA A 174 -24.42 10.11 -11.50
CA ALA A 174 -24.62 9.62 -12.87
C ALA A 174 -24.92 8.12 -12.88
N ARG A 175 -24.24 7.33 -12.05
CA ARG A 175 -24.50 5.88 -11.92
C ARG A 175 -25.91 5.62 -11.41
N LYS A 176 -26.40 6.38 -10.43
CA LYS A 176 -27.80 6.28 -9.96
C LYS A 176 -28.78 6.61 -11.07
N GLN A 177 -28.51 7.63 -11.89
CA GLN A 177 -29.37 8.00 -13.02
C GLN A 177 -29.40 6.91 -14.10
N VAL A 178 -28.25 6.30 -14.41
CA VAL A 178 -28.14 5.20 -15.38
C VAL A 178 -28.81 3.92 -14.87
N THR A 179 -28.82 3.67 -13.56
CA THR A 179 -29.52 2.51 -12.97
C THR A 179 -30.99 2.75 -12.68
N ALA A 180 -31.45 4.01 -12.61
CA ALA A 180 -32.81 4.36 -12.21
C ALA A 180 -33.85 4.28 -13.33
N ARG A 181 -33.47 4.12 -14.60
CA ARG A 181 -34.47 4.04 -15.68
C ARG A 181 -34.09 3.02 -16.77
N PRO A 182 -34.36 1.72 -16.57
CA PRO A 182 -34.51 0.83 -17.72
C PRO A 182 -35.53 1.45 -18.68
N LEU A 183 -35.14 1.62 -19.95
CA LEU A 183 -36.06 2.07 -21.00
C LEU A 183 -37.27 1.13 -20.98
N SER A 184 -38.48 1.70 -20.97
CA SER A 184 -39.68 0.87 -21.06
C SER A 184 -39.66 0.10 -22.39
N GLU A 185 -40.35 -1.04 -22.45
CA GLU A 185 -40.42 -1.84 -23.68
C GLU A 185 -40.93 -1.01 -24.87
N GLU A 186 -41.83 -0.06 -24.62
CA GLU A 186 -42.32 0.89 -25.63
C GLU A 186 -41.26 1.89 -26.08
N GLU A 187 -40.44 2.43 -25.16
CA GLU A 187 -39.35 3.34 -25.51
C GLU A 187 -38.23 2.63 -26.29
N LEU A 188 -37.97 1.36 -25.98
CA LEU A 188 -36.98 0.55 -26.69
C LEU A 188 -37.49 0.19 -28.10
N LYS A 189 -38.75 -0.21 -28.24
CA LYS A 189 -39.38 -0.53 -29.54
C LYS A 189 -39.54 0.70 -30.44
N GLY A 190 -39.85 1.86 -29.85
CA GLY A 190 -39.95 3.14 -30.57
C GLY A 190 -38.61 3.81 -30.89
N SER A 191 -37.49 3.23 -30.43
CA SER A 191 -36.16 3.73 -30.77
C SER A 191 -35.70 3.20 -32.13
N THR A 192 -34.82 3.95 -32.81
CA THR A 192 -34.17 3.51 -34.05
C THR A 192 -33.44 2.18 -33.91
N PHE A 193 -32.91 1.89 -32.72
CA PHE A 193 -32.32 0.60 -32.40
C PHE A 193 -33.36 -0.54 -32.37
N GLY A 194 -34.54 -0.28 -31.78
CA GLY A 194 -35.65 -1.24 -31.75
C GLY A 194 -36.18 -1.56 -33.14
N GLU A 195 -36.37 -0.55 -33.99
CA GLU A 195 -36.79 -0.73 -35.38
C GLU A 195 -35.75 -1.52 -36.20
N MET A 196 -34.46 -1.19 -36.04
CA MET A 196 -33.38 -1.94 -36.70
C MET A 196 -33.29 -3.40 -36.21
N ALA A 197 -33.51 -3.64 -34.92
CA ALA A 197 -33.51 -4.99 -34.35
C ALA A 197 -34.65 -5.85 -34.91
N GLU A 198 -35.87 -5.29 -35.05
CA GLU A 198 -37.01 -5.96 -35.69
C GLU A 198 -36.75 -6.29 -37.17
N ILE A 199 -36.15 -5.36 -37.92
CA ILE A 199 -35.78 -5.58 -39.32
C ILE A 199 -34.74 -6.71 -39.45
N LEU A 200 -33.75 -6.75 -38.55
CA LEU A 200 -32.72 -7.78 -38.57
C LEU A 200 -33.26 -9.16 -38.14
N LEU A 201 -34.13 -9.21 -37.13
CA LEU A 201 -34.74 -10.44 -36.64
C LEU A 201 -35.75 -11.02 -37.64
N SER A 202 -36.54 -10.17 -38.29
CA SER A 202 -37.44 -10.59 -39.38
C SER A 202 -36.66 -11.15 -40.59
N SER A 203 -35.48 -10.60 -40.89
CA SER A 203 -34.58 -11.11 -41.93
C SER A 203 -33.98 -12.49 -41.59
N GLN A 204 -33.80 -12.82 -40.30
CA GLN A 204 -33.28 -14.12 -39.85
C GLN A 204 -34.34 -15.23 -39.71
N ARG A 205 -35.64 -14.96 -39.90
CA ARG A 205 -36.73 -15.96 -39.79
C ARG A 205 -36.63 -17.13 -40.78
N VAL A 206 -35.71 -17.09 -41.75
CA VAL A 206 -35.51 -18.17 -42.75
C VAL A 206 -34.56 -19.29 -42.26
N VAL A 207 -33.76 -19.05 -41.22
CA VAL A 207 -32.67 -19.97 -40.84
C VAL A 207 -33.08 -21.25 -40.08
N PRO A 208 -34.18 -21.34 -39.31
CA PRO A 208 -34.39 -22.53 -38.47
C PRO A 208 -34.78 -23.78 -39.28
N VAL A 209 -35.60 -23.65 -40.34
CA VAL A 209 -36.12 -24.80 -41.08
C VAL A 209 -35.05 -25.44 -41.97
N ALA A 210 -34.24 -24.63 -42.65
CA ALA A 210 -33.17 -25.12 -43.53
C ALA A 210 -32.02 -25.77 -42.75
N ALA A 211 -31.69 -25.25 -41.56
CA ALA A 211 -30.63 -25.80 -40.70
C ALA A 211 -31.01 -27.19 -40.15
N GLU A 212 -32.25 -27.40 -39.72
CA GLU A 212 -32.72 -28.71 -39.24
C GLU A 212 -32.82 -29.74 -40.38
N ALA A 213 -33.28 -29.34 -41.57
CA ALA A 213 -33.30 -30.21 -42.76
C ALA A 213 -31.89 -30.66 -43.19
N ALA A 214 -30.87 -29.84 -42.92
CA ALA A 214 -29.45 -30.15 -43.12
C ALA A 214 -28.83 -30.94 -41.95
N GLY A 215 -29.61 -31.33 -40.94
CA GLY A 215 -29.16 -32.15 -39.82
C GLY A 215 -28.46 -31.38 -38.70
N PHE A 216 -28.46 -30.05 -38.71
CA PHE A 216 -27.93 -29.27 -37.59
C PHE A 216 -28.83 -29.38 -36.37
N ARG A 217 -28.25 -29.77 -35.23
CA ARG A 217 -28.92 -29.74 -33.93
C ARG A 217 -28.55 -28.47 -33.18
N PHE A 218 -29.55 -27.70 -32.76
CA PHE A 218 -29.32 -26.55 -31.89
C PHE A 218 -28.77 -26.99 -30.54
N ARG A 219 -27.75 -26.28 -30.06
CA ARG A 219 -27.13 -26.49 -28.73
C ARG A 219 -28.13 -26.35 -27.58
N TYR A 220 -29.24 -25.65 -27.80
CA TYR A 220 -30.33 -25.47 -26.86
C TYR A 220 -31.65 -25.97 -27.47
N PRO A 221 -32.08 -27.21 -27.18
CA PRO A 221 -33.21 -27.84 -27.88
C PRO A 221 -34.57 -27.18 -27.61
N HIS A 222 -34.72 -26.50 -26.46
CA HIS A 222 -35.96 -25.79 -26.09
C HIS A 222 -36.20 -24.51 -26.91
N LEU A 223 -35.13 -23.92 -27.48
CA LEU A 223 -35.25 -22.78 -28.39
C LEU A 223 -35.81 -23.20 -29.76
N GLY A 224 -35.56 -24.43 -30.20
CA GLY A 224 -36.09 -24.94 -31.48
C GLY A 224 -37.62 -25.08 -31.51
N THR A 225 -38.24 -25.36 -30.37
CA THR A 225 -39.71 -25.36 -30.24
C THR A 225 -40.29 -23.95 -30.19
N ALA A 226 -39.64 -23.04 -29.47
CA ALA A 226 -40.07 -21.63 -29.39
C ALA A 226 -39.96 -20.91 -30.74
N LEU A 227 -38.91 -21.20 -31.51
CA LEU A 227 -38.71 -20.63 -32.84
C LEU A 227 -39.70 -21.17 -33.88
N ARG A 228 -40.22 -22.39 -33.71
CA ARG A 228 -41.30 -22.95 -34.55
C ARG A 228 -42.63 -22.25 -34.31
N GLN A 229 -43.00 -22.05 -33.04
CA GLN A 229 -44.22 -21.32 -32.67
C GLN A 229 -44.18 -19.85 -33.10
N ALA A 230 -42.99 -19.26 -33.19
CA ALA A 230 -42.80 -17.91 -33.70
C ALA A 230 -42.71 -17.83 -35.23
N ALA A 231 -42.69 -18.97 -35.95
CA ALA A 231 -42.61 -19.01 -37.42
C ALA A 231 -43.97 -19.27 -38.10
N GLU A 232 -44.98 -19.73 -37.35
CA GLU A 232 -46.41 -19.69 -37.72
C GLU A 232 -46.99 -18.28 -37.52
#